data_AF-A0AB39BPW2-F1
#
_entry.id   AF-A0AB39BPW2-F1
#
_cell.length_a   1.000
_cell.length_b   1.000
_cell.length_c   1.000
_cell.angle_alpha   90.00
_cell.angle_beta   90.00
_cell.angle_gamma   90.00
#
_symmetry.space_group_name_H-M   'P 1'
#
loop_
_entity.id
_entity.type
_entity.pdbx_description
1 polymer ?
#
loop_
_entity_poly.entity_id
_entity_poly.type
_entity_poly.pdbx_seq_one_letter_code
_entity_poly.pdbx_strand_id
1 'polypeptide(L)'
;MKKWLIWAIIFYVHALFFLYKGIDRVEGYNMNEYASSLNQHVFVGGDAYNYIINANIQTAFFVMAGAFFIAGTMMIIGGSIIKTIKEVKEESTVKVVA
;
A
#
# COMPACT_ATOMS: atom_id res chain seq x y z
N MET A 1 19.96 8.27 4.22
CA MET A 1 19.35 6.92 4.04
C MET A 1 19.60 6.44 2.62
N LYS A 2 19.84 5.14 2.42
CA LYS A 2 19.99 4.57 1.07
C LYS A 2 18.73 4.87 0.25
N LYS A 3 18.88 5.35 -1.00
CA LYS A 3 17.75 5.86 -1.81
C LYS A 3 16.62 4.83 -1.97
N TRP A 4 16.94 3.55 -2.11
CA TRP A 4 15.93 2.47 -2.21
C TRP A 4 15.12 2.26 -0.93
N LEU A 5 15.69 2.54 0.25
CA LEU A 5 14.95 2.47 1.51
C LEU A 5 13.93 3.60 1.63
N ILE A 6 14.26 4.79 1.14
CA ILE A 6 13.33 5.93 1.13
C ILE A 6 12.12 5.58 0.27
N TRP A 7 12.33 5.04 -0.93
CA TRP A 7 11.24 4.61 -1.81
C TRP A 7 10.41 3.47 -1.22
N ALA A 8 11.06 2.49 -0.57
CA ALA A 8 10.34 1.43 0.13
C ALA A 8 9.42 1.97 1.23
N ILE A 9 9.90 2.93 2.03
CA ILE A 9 9.10 3.59 3.07
C ILE A 9 7.89 4.29 2.44
N ILE A 10 8.08 5.04 1.36
CA ILE A 10 6.98 5.71 0.65
C ILE A 10 5.92 4.69 0.22
N PHE A 11 6.33 3.54 -0.33
CA PHE A 11 5.39 2.49 -0.72
C PHE A 11 4.67 1.85 0.47
N TYR A 12 5.34 1.63 1.59
CA TYR A 12 4.64 1.12 2.79
C TYR A 12 3.65 2.12 3.36
N VAL A 13 3.96 3.43 3.31
CA VAL A 13 2.99 4.47 3.70
C VAL A 13 1.75 4.42 2.81
N HIS A 14 1.92 4.27 1.49
CA HIS A 14 0.79 4.10 0.57
C HIS A 14 0.01 2.80 0.84
N ALA A 15 0.70 1.70 1.12
CA ALA A 15 0.06 0.44 1.47
C ALA A 15 -0.82 0.58 2.71
N LEU A 16 -0.32 1.21 3.78
CA LEU A 16 -1.08 1.47 5.00
C LEU A 16 -2.25 2.43 4.75
N PHE A 17 -2.06 3.48 3.96
CA PHE A 17 -3.12 4.40 3.58
C PHE A 17 -4.28 3.68 2.88
N PHE A 18 -3.99 2.86 1.86
CA PHE A 18 -5.02 2.12 1.14
C PHE A 18 -5.67 1.04 2.00
N LEU A 19 -4.90 0.36 2.86
CA LEU A 19 -5.46 -0.60 3.82
C LEU A 19 -6.48 0.09 4.73
N TYR A 20 -6.12 1.24 5.30
CA TYR A 20 -7.03 2.05 6.13
C TYR A 20 -8.28 2.47 5.35
N LYS A 21 -8.12 2.99 4.12
CA LYS A 21 -9.27 3.38 3.27
C LYS A 21 -10.18 2.20 2.93
N GLY A 22 -9.63 1.00 2.78
CA GLY A 22 -10.41 -0.21 2.57
C GLY A 22 -11.24 -0.59 3.81
N ILE A 23 -10.66 -0.49 5.01
CA ILE A 23 -11.37 -0.76 6.28
C ILE A 23 -12.47 0.28 6.53
N ASP A 24 -12.13 1.57 6.41
CA ASP A 24 -13.04 2.73 6.53
C ASP A 24 -14.27 2.59 5.62
N ARG A 25 -14.12 1.92 4.47
CA ARG A 25 -15.22 1.76 3.51
C ARG A 25 -16.39 0.92 4.04
N VAL A 26 -16.11 -0.06 4.90
CA VAL A 26 -17.13 -0.93 5.49
C VAL A 26 -17.49 -0.46 6.90
N GLU A 27 -16.49 -0.15 7.73
CA GLU A 27 -16.72 0.26 9.12
C GLU A 27 -17.30 1.67 9.24
N GLY A 28 -16.99 2.56 8.29
CA GLY A 28 -17.53 3.92 8.24
C GLY A 28 -18.85 4.04 7.50
N TYR A 29 -19.48 2.92 7.09
CA TYR A 29 -20.77 2.98 6.42
C TYR A 29 -21.85 3.44 7.40
N ASN A 30 -22.54 4.53 7.04
CA ASN A 30 -23.62 5.09 7.85
C ASN A 30 -24.72 5.63 6.94
N MET A 31 -25.94 5.13 7.10
CA MET A 31 -27.12 5.64 6.44
C MET A 31 -28.11 6.17 7.49
N ASN A 32 -28.34 7.48 7.45
CA ASN A 32 -29.28 8.15 8.33
C ASN A 32 -30.57 8.45 7.58
N GLU A 33 -31.69 7.98 8.12
CA GLU A 33 -33.02 8.16 7.51
C GLU A 33 -33.51 9.61 7.54
N TYR A 34 -33.05 10.40 8.52
CA TYR A 34 -33.59 11.73 8.80
C TYR A 34 -32.69 12.88 8.34
N ALA A 35 -31.38 12.63 8.19
CA ALA A 35 -30.39 13.64 7.85
C ALA A 35 -29.38 13.09 6.84
N SER A 36 -29.64 13.32 5.55
CA SER A 36 -28.77 12.88 4.45
C SER A 36 -27.35 13.45 4.49
N SER A 37 -27.15 14.59 5.17
CA SER A 37 -25.83 15.19 5.39
C SER A 37 -24.91 14.35 6.29
N LEU A 38 -25.47 13.41 7.07
CA LEU A 38 -24.71 12.48 7.91
C LEU A 38 -24.39 11.16 7.20
N ASN A 39 -24.87 10.98 5.97
CA ASN A 39 -24.64 9.75 5.22
C ASN A 39 -23.17 9.62 4.85
N GLN A 40 -22.60 8.45 5.14
CA GLN A 40 -21.25 8.08 4.77
C GLN A 40 -21.26 6.78 4.00
N HIS A 41 -20.56 6.79 2.87
CA HIS A 41 -20.44 5.64 1.97
C HIS A 41 -21.80 5.11 1.43
N VAL A 42 -22.79 6.01 1.32
CA VAL A 42 -24.10 5.76 0.70
C VAL A 42 -24.09 6.29 -0.73
N PHE A 43 -24.53 5.46 -1.68
CA PHE A 43 -24.55 5.76 -3.11
C PHE A 43 -25.94 5.65 -3.73
N VAL A 44 -26.71 4.67 -3.27
CA VAL A 44 -28.04 4.36 -3.79
C VAL A 44 -29.00 4.11 -2.63
N GLY A 45 -30.30 4.10 -2.91
CA GLY A 45 -31.30 3.72 -1.91
C GLY A 45 -31.19 2.25 -1.53
N GLY A 46 -31.18 1.96 -0.22
CA GLY A 46 -31.20 0.61 0.33
C GLY A 46 -29.81 0.09 0.72
N ASP A 47 -29.74 -0.52 1.90
CA ASP A 47 -28.47 -0.88 2.54
C ASP A 47 -27.71 -1.97 1.79
N ALA A 48 -28.41 -2.99 1.31
CA ALA A 48 -27.81 -4.16 0.67
C ALA A 48 -26.93 -3.78 -0.53
N TYR A 49 -27.41 -2.88 -1.40
CA TYR A 49 -26.63 -2.43 -2.55
C TYR A 49 -25.41 -1.62 -2.12
N ASN A 50 -25.54 -0.77 -1.11
CA ASN A 50 -24.41 -0.01 -0.59
C ASN A 50 -23.33 -0.92 0.01
N TYR A 51 -23.70 -1.99 0.73
CA TYR A 51 -22.73 -2.98 1.21
C TYR A 51 -21.97 -3.66 0.07
N ILE A 52 -22.66 -4.07 -1.01
CA ILE A 52 -22.02 -4.69 -2.18
C ILE A 52 -21.06 -3.71 -2.87
N ILE A 53 -21.47 -2.46 -3.05
CA ILE A 53 -20.61 -1.43 -3.67
C ILE A 53 -19.40 -1.15 -2.78
N ASN A 54 -19.61 -0.98 -1.47
CA ASN A 54 -18.54 -0.74 -0.51
C ASN A 54 -17.56 -1.92 -0.43
N ALA A 55 -18.04 -3.17 -0.50
CA ALA A 55 -17.18 -4.36 -0.53
C ALA A 55 -16.29 -4.42 -1.79
N ASN A 56 -16.83 -4.06 -2.96
CA ASN A 56 -16.03 -3.99 -4.20
C ASN A 56 -14.97 -2.88 -4.13
N ILE A 57 -15.33 -1.71 -3.62
CA ILE A 57 -14.39 -0.59 -3.43
C ILE A 57 -13.32 -0.98 -2.38
N GLN A 58 -13.71 -1.63 -1.29
CA GLN A 58 -12.79 -2.16 -0.28
C GLN A 58 -11.80 -3.15 -0.91
N THR A 59 -12.29 -4.06 -1.76
CA THR A 59 -11.43 -5.01 -2.49
C THR A 59 -10.40 -4.29 -3.35
N ALA A 60 -10.80 -3.25 -4.09
CA ALA A 60 -9.87 -2.45 -4.89
C ALA A 60 -8.79 -1.78 -4.01
N PHE A 61 -9.18 -1.24 -2.85
CA PHE A 61 -8.23 -0.68 -1.90
C PHE A 61 -7.26 -1.73 -1.33
N PHE A 62 -7.72 -2.93 -0.99
CA PHE A 62 -6.86 -4.02 -0.51
C PHE A 62 -5.90 -4.53 -1.59
N VAL A 63 -6.35 -4.60 -2.85
CA VAL A 63 -5.47 -4.94 -3.98
C VAL A 63 -4.38 -3.89 -4.15
N MET A 64 -4.72 -2.59 -4.09
CA MET A 64 -3.71 -1.52 -4.13
C MET A 64 -2.75 -1.59 -2.93
N ALA A 65 -3.27 -1.82 -1.73
CA ALA A 65 -2.45 -1.98 -0.53
C ALA A 65 -1.44 -3.12 -0.68
N GLY A 66 -1.89 -4.29 -1.16
CA GLY A 66 -1.04 -5.43 -1.45
C GLY A 66 0.02 -5.14 -2.52
N ALA A 67 -0.37 -4.48 -3.61
CA ALA A 67 0.55 -4.11 -4.68
C ALA A 67 1.69 -3.19 -4.19
N PHE A 68 1.35 -2.16 -3.42
CA PHE A 68 2.34 -1.26 -2.83
C PHE A 68 3.22 -1.96 -1.79
N PHE A 69 2.65 -2.85 -0.98
CA PHE A 69 3.41 -3.64 -0.02
C PHE A 69 4.45 -4.54 -0.70
N ILE A 70 4.06 -5.23 -1.77
CA ILE A 70 4.96 -6.06 -2.57
C ILE A 70 6.05 -5.19 -3.22
N ALA A 71 5.67 -4.06 -3.83
CA ALA A 71 6.63 -3.15 -4.46
C ALA A 71 7.68 -2.59 -3.46
N GLY A 72 7.24 -2.20 -2.26
CA GLY A 72 8.13 -1.77 -1.18
C GLY A 72 9.10 -2.88 -0.75
N THR A 73 8.60 -4.10 -0.63
CA THR A 73 9.42 -5.28 -0.29
C THR A 73 10.45 -5.59 -1.38
N MET A 74 10.06 -5.52 -2.64
CA MET A 74 10.95 -5.70 -3.80
C MET A 74 12.06 -4.65 -3.86
N MET A 75 11.76 -3.38 -3.52
CA MET A 75 12.77 -2.31 -3.43
C MET A 75 13.83 -2.61 -2.36
N ILE A 76 13.44 -3.17 -1.21
CA ILE A 76 14.37 -3.54 -0.14
C ILE A 76 15.25 -4.71 -0.58
N ILE A 77 14.64 -5.78 -1.10
CA ILE A 77 15.36 -6.98 -1.54
C ILE A 77 16.33 -6.62 -2.67
N GLY A 78 15.83 -6.00 -3.74
CA GLY A 78 16.64 -5.62 -4.89
C GLY A 78 17.76 -4.64 -4.54
N GLY A 79 17.47 -3.61 -3.74
CA GLY A 79 18.48 -2.66 -3.27
C GLY A 79 19.56 -3.30 -2.40
N SER A 80 19.20 -4.31 -1.60
CA SER A 80 20.15 -5.05 -0.77
C SER A 80 21.06 -5.95 -1.59
N ILE A 81 20.51 -6.67 -2.57
CA ILE A 81 21.28 -7.51 -3.50
C ILE A 81 22.29 -6.66 -4.28
N ILE A 82 21.86 -5.54 -4.87
CA ILE A 82 22.74 -4.64 -5.64
C ILE A 82 23.88 -4.11 -4.76
N LYS A 83 23.60 -3.77 -3.50
CA LYS A 83 24.63 -3.34 -2.56
C LYS A 83 25.68 -4.44 -2.34
N THR A 84 25.25 -5.67 -2.05
CA THR A 84 26.16 -6.79 -1.80
C THR A 84 27.04 -7.06 -3.03
N ILE A 85 26.47 -7.06 -4.24
CA ILE A 85 27.23 -7.24 -5.48
C ILE A 85 28.29 -6.16 -5.65
N LYS A 86 27.97 -4.90 -5.32
CA LYS A 86 28.92 -3.79 -5.42
C LYS A 86 30.08 -3.94 -4.44
N GLU A 87 29.79 -4.32 -3.20
CA GLU A 87 30.81 -4.53 -2.15
C GLU A 87 31.77 -5.67 -2.52
N VAL A 88 31.25 -6.79 -3.03
CA VAL A 88 32.06 -7.93 -3.51
C VAL A 88 32.95 -7.53 -4.70
N LYS A 89 32.42 -6.71 -5.62
CA LYS A 89 33.20 -6.22 -6.77
C LYS A 89 34.34 -5.29 -6.34
N GLU A 90 34.09 -4.38 -5.41
CA GLU A 90 35.13 -3.49 -4.89
C GLU A 90 36.24 -4.29 -4.17
N GLU A 91 35.89 -5.28 -3.35
CA GLU A 91 36.88 -6.12 -2.66
C GLU A 91 37.75 -6.92 -3.62
N SER A 92 37.16 -7.50 -4.67
CA SER A 92 37.92 -8.23 -5.69
C SER A 92 38.87 -7.33 -6.48
N THR A 93 38.49 -6.08 -6.78
CA THR A 93 39.40 -5.13 -7.47
C THR A 93 40.60 -4.74 -6.63
N VAL A 94 40.43 -4.54 -5.32
CA VAL A 94 41.54 -4.20 -4.41
C VAL A 94 42.56 -5.33 -4.34
N LYS A 95 42.11 -6.59 -4.30
CA LYS A 95 43.01 -7.77 -4.28
C LYS A 95 43.82 -7.98 -5.57
N VAL A 96 43.38 -7.43 -6.70
CA VAL A 96 44.09 -7.56 -7.99
C VAL A 96 45.18 -6.49 -8.15
N VAL A 97 45.03 -5.34 -7.47
CA VAL A 97 45.95 -4.19 -7.60
C VAL A 97 47.00 -4.16 -6.49
N ALA A 98 46.79 -4.90 -5.38
CA ALA A 98 47.75 -5.11 -4.31
C ALA A 98 48.73 -6.26 -4.62
#